data_AF-A0A0R1YGU3-F1
#
_entry.id   AF-A0A0R1YGU3-F1
#
_cell.length_a   1.000
_cell.length_b   1.000
_cell.length_c   1.000
_cell.angle_alpha   90.00
_cell.angle_beta   90.00
_cell.angle_gamma   90.00
#
_symmetry.space_group_name_H-M   'P 1'
#
loop_
_entity.id
_entity.type
_entity.pdbx_description
1 polymer ?
#
loop_
_entity_poly.entity_id
_entity_poly.type
_entity_poly.pdbx_seq_one_letter_code
_entity_poly.pdbx_strand_id
1 'polypeptide(L)'
;MPHDNNQQQNIEYLKWNKLMPITSASLKYTFDIDNIDKPSASSEIGMLIEEEYFYRFGLETSNRVSEIYYSKCLHSVILGDGDSIGKLDWAKPLFAYANKHHLRPTGKLLTSLIFVNIDQVTGKTVCCDEVWLPLK
;
A
#
# COMPACT_ATOMS: atom_id res chain seq x y z
N MET A 1 -19.24 -13.54 -5.27
CA MET A 1 -18.05 -13.58 -6.15
C MET A 1 -17.23 -12.34 -5.85
N PRO A 2 -15.97 -12.44 -5.37
CA PRO A 2 -15.21 -11.29 -4.91
C PRO A 2 -14.48 -10.53 -6.04
N HIS A 3 -14.96 -10.57 -7.29
CA HIS A 3 -14.19 -10.11 -8.46
C HIS A 3 -14.82 -8.96 -9.26
N ASP A 4 -16.06 -8.56 -9.02
CA ASP A 4 -16.69 -7.49 -9.82
C ASP A 4 -16.14 -6.09 -9.49
N ASN A 5 -15.64 -5.86 -8.27
CA ASN A 5 -14.98 -4.60 -7.89
C ASN A 5 -13.57 -4.41 -8.49
N ASN A 6 -12.95 -5.46 -9.06
CA ASN A 6 -11.57 -5.38 -9.56
C ASN A 6 -11.46 -4.83 -10.99
N GLN A 7 -12.51 -4.91 -11.81
CA GLN A 7 -12.41 -4.49 -13.22
C GLN A 7 -12.26 -2.98 -13.37
N GLN A 8 -13.06 -2.20 -12.65
CA GLN A 8 -12.98 -0.74 -12.67
C GLN A 8 -11.64 -0.24 -12.10
N GLN A 9 -11.18 -0.86 -11.00
CA GLN A 9 -9.89 -0.56 -10.38
C GLN A 9 -8.72 -0.87 -11.33
N ASN A 10 -8.75 -2.00 -12.03
CA ASN A 10 -7.73 -2.33 -13.04
C ASN A 10 -7.74 -1.36 -14.23
N ILE A 11 -8.91 -0.92 -14.69
CA ILE A 11 -9.02 0.05 -15.79
C ILE A 11 -8.47 1.41 -15.38
N GLU A 12 -8.76 1.88 -14.17
CA GLU A 12 -8.20 3.11 -13.60
C GLU A 12 -6.68 3.02 -13.45
N TYR A 13 -6.20 1.92 -12.86
CA TYR A 13 -4.77 1.63 -12.70
C TYR A 13 -4.03 1.67 -14.04
N LEU A 14 -4.57 1.02 -15.08
CA LEU A 14 -3.99 1.04 -16.42
C LEU A 14 -3.99 2.43 -17.07
N LYS A 15 -4.99 3.28 -16.78
CA LYS A 15 -5.02 4.67 -17.25
C LYS A 15 -4.00 5.53 -16.52
N TRP A 16 -3.86 5.37 -15.20
CA TRP A 16 -2.86 6.07 -14.39
C TRP A 16 -1.44 5.71 -14.82
N ASN A 17 -1.16 4.43 -15.05
CA ASN A 17 0.15 3.94 -15.51
C ASN A 17 0.57 4.47 -16.89
N LYS A 18 -0.40 4.85 -17.73
CA LYS A 18 -0.12 5.48 -19.03
C LYS A 18 0.25 6.96 -18.90
N LEU A 19 -0.18 7.62 -17.83
CA LEU A 19 0.03 9.04 -17.58
C LEU A 19 1.26 9.30 -16.70
N MET A 20 1.55 8.39 -15.75
CA MET A 20 2.74 8.43 -14.89
C MET A 20 3.29 7.00 -14.72
N PRO A 21 4.61 6.78 -14.86
CA PRO A 21 5.22 5.46 -14.63
C PRO A 21 4.90 4.94 -13.22
N ILE A 22 4.79 3.62 -13.09
CA ILE A 22 4.40 2.87 -11.88
C ILE A 22 5.48 2.93 -10.78
N THR A 23 5.79 4.14 -10.31
CA THR A 23 6.59 4.38 -9.09
C THR A 23 5.72 4.87 -7.94
N SER A 24 4.42 5.04 -8.19
CA SER A 24 3.44 5.66 -7.29
C SER A 24 2.27 4.74 -6.94
N ALA A 25 2.28 3.49 -7.40
CA ALA A 25 1.28 2.51 -7.05
C ALA A 25 1.40 2.18 -5.57
N SER A 26 0.31 2.43 -4.84
CA SER A 26 0.25 2.26 -3.39
C SER A 26 -0.90 1.37 -3.01
N LEU A 27 -0.68 0.55 -1.99
CA LEU A 27 -1.75 -0.14 -1.30
C LEU A 27 -1.97 0.53 0.04
N LYS A 28 -3.19 0.97 0.25
CA LYS A 28 -3.65 1.38 1.58
C LYS A 28 -4.39 0.21 2.20
N TYR A 29 -3.91 -0.21 3.36
CA TYR A 29 -4.55 -1.22 4.18
C TYR A 29 -5.18 -0.54 5.38
N THR A 30 -6.45 -0.84 5.63
CA THR A 30 -7.12 -0.48 6.88
C THR A 30 -7.29 -1.75 7.70
N PHE A 31 -6.82 -1.74 8.94
CA PHE A 31 -6.91 -2.89 9.85
C PHE A 31 -7.40 -2.47 11.23
N ASP A 32 -7.98 -3.42 11.94
CA ASP A 32 -8.39 -3.24 13.33
C ASP A 32 -7.15 -3.21 14.23
N ILE A 33 -6.97 -2.09 14.93
CA ILE A 33 -5.85 -1.88 15.87
C ILE A 33 -5.87 -2.86 17.04
N ASP A 34 -7.06 -3.37 17.40
CA ASP A 34 -7.25 -4.29 18.52
C ASP A 34 -7.12 -5.76 18.08
N ASN A 35 -7.03 -6.02 16.77
CA ASN A 35 -6.96 -7.37 16.20
C ASN A 35 -5.95 -7.45 15.04
N ILE A 36 -4.70 -7.08 15.35
CA ILE A 36 -3.57 -7.10 14.41
C ILE A 36 -3.30 -8.48 13.83
N ASP A 37 -3.64 -9.56 14.56
CA ASP A 37 -3.42 -10.95 14.14
C ASP A 37 -4.44 -11.47 13.11
N LYS A 38 -5.56 -10.75 12.94
CA LYS A 38 -6.57 -11.01 11.90
C LYS A 38 -6.90 -9.71 11.17
N PRO A 39 -5.95 -9.13 10.44
CA PRO A 39 -6.24 -7.93 9.69
C PRO A 39 -7.18 -8.35 8.55
N SER A 40 -8.49 -8.15 8.74
CA SER A 40 -9.44 -8.11 7.64
C SER A 40 -9.16 -6.84 6.85
N ALA A 41 -8.04 -6.83 6.16
CA ALA A 41 -7.58 -5.63 5.50
C ALA A 41 -8.34 -5.48 4.19
N SER A 42 -9.20 -4.47 4.17
CA SER A 42 -9.57 -3.86 2.90
C SER A 42 -8.30 -3.22 2.35
N SER A 43 -7.81 -3.76 1.24
CA SER A 43 -6.74 -3.17 0.46
C SER A 43 -7.34 -2.27 -0.60
N GLU A 44 -6.98 -0.99 -0.60
CA GLU A 44 -7.34 -0.05 -1.65
C GLU A 44 -6.09 0.21 -2.50
N ILE A 45 -6.17 -0.09 -3.80
CA ILE A 45 -5.14 0.31 -4.77
C ILE A 45 -5.36 1.78 -5.09
N GLY A 46 -4.31 2.58 -4.94
CA GLY A 46 -4.33 4.00 -5.24
C GLY A 46 -2.99 4.50 -5.76
N MET A 47 -2.96 5.77 -6.11
CA MET A 47 -1.75 6.48 -6.51
C MET A 47 -1.34 7.45 -5.41
N LEU A 48 -0.09 7.37 -4.97
CA LEU A 48 0.52 8.41 -4.13
C LEU A 48 1.04 9.51 -5.04
N ILE A 49 0.57 10.73 -4.80
CA ILE A 49 0.99 11.91 -5.54
C ILE A 49 1.18 13.06 -4.56
N GLU A 50 2.22 13.87 -4.78
CA GLU A 50 2.38 15.11 -4.05
C GLU A 50 1.23 16.07 -4.38
N GLU A 51 0.78 16.80 -3.36
CA GLU A 51 -0.34 17.73 -3.47
C GLU A 51 -0.15 18.75 -4.61
N GLU A 52 1.07 19.28 -4.78
CA GLU A 52 1.40 20.20 -5.87
C GLU A 52 1.09 19.58 -7.25
N TYR A 53 1.48 18.32 -7.47
CA TYR A 53 1.24 17.63 -8.74
C TYR A 53 -0.23 17.28 -8.96
N PHE A 54 -0.97 16.97 -7.89
CA PHE A 54 -2.41 16.73 -7.97
C PHE A 54 -3.13 17.94 -8.60
N TYR A 55 -2.84 19.14 -8.10
CA TYR A 55 -3.41 20.37 -8.63
C TYR A 55 -2.83 20.76 -9.99
N ARG A 56 -1.52 20.63 -10.19
CA ARG A 56 -0.85 20.98 -11.44
C ARG A 56 -1.36 20.19 -12.64
N PHE A 57 -1.69 18.91 -12.43
CA PHE A 57 -2.25 18.05 -13.47
C PHE A 57 -3.78 18.11 -13.58
N GLY A 58 -4.46 18.89 -12.73
CA GLY A 58 -5.91 19.03 -12.75
C GLY A 58 -6.63 17.71 -12.46
N LEU A 59 -6.11 16.90 -11.53
CA LEU A 59 -6.77 15.65 -11.13
C LEU A 59 -8.07 15.95 -10.37
N GLU A 60 -9.10 15.15 -10.62
CA GLU A 60 -10.42 15.36 -10.04
C GLU A 60 -10.50 14.85 -8.59
N THR A 61 -11.12 15.65 -7.71
CA THR A 61 -11.45 15.22 -6.36
C THR A 61 -12.65 14.26 -6.39
N SER A 62 -12.61 13.24 -5.53
CA SER A 62 -13.72 12.32 -5.34
C SER A 62 -13.69 11.77 -3.91
N ASN A 63 -14.71 11.00 -3.53
CA ASN A 63 -14.73 10.29 -2.25
C ASN A 63 -13.61 9.23 -2.10
N ARG A 64 -12.85 8.95 -3.16
CA ARG A 64 -11.69 8.06 -3.17
C ARG A 64 -10.35 8.79 -3.05
N VAL A 65 -10.35 10.12 -3.14
CA VAL A 65 -9.16 10.93 -2.88
C VAL A 65 -9.06 11.13 -1.37
N SER A 66 -7.91 10.77 -0.80
CA SER A 66 -7.62 10.96 0.62
C SER A 66 -6.27 11.61 0.81
N GLU A 67 -6.21 12.65 1.63
CA GLU A 67 -4.96 13.27 2.04
C GLU A 67 -4.24 12.42 3.09
N ILE A 68 -2.92 12.41 2.99
CA ILE A 68 -2.03 11.77 3.97
C ILE A 68 -1.21 12.89 4.61
N TYR A 69 -1.52 13.20 5.87
CA TYR A 69 -0.81 14.24 6.60
C TYR A 69 0.52 13.71 7.16
N TYR A 70 1.47 14.63 7.35
CA TYR A 70 2.72 14.35 8.02
C TYR A 70 2.48 13.74 9.41
N SER A 71 3.07 12.57 9.63
CA SER A 71 2.97 11.84 10.90
C SER A 71 4.25 11.05 11.15
N LYS A 72 4.53 10.75 12.42
CA LYS A 72 5.57 9.79 12.77
C LYS A 72 5.10 8.40 12.29
N CYS A 73 5.98 7.69 11.61
CA CYS A 73 5.69 6.35 11.11
C CYS A 73 6.81 5.37 11.47
N LEU A 74 6.46 4.10 11.59
CA LEU A 74 7.43 3.03 11.38
C LEU A 74 7.57 2.81 9.88
N HIS A 75 8.81 2.86 9.41
CA HIS A 75 9.17 2.66 8.02
C HIS A 75 9.95 1.35 7.87
N SER A 76 9.64 0.57 6.84
CA SER A 76 10.41 -0.60 6.46
C SER A 76 10.35 -0.80 4.96
N VAL A 77 11.27 -1.61 4.45
CA VAL A 77 11.20 -2.17 3.09
C VAL A 77 10.79 -3.64 3.21
N ILE A 78 9.91 -4.09 2.33
CA ILE A 78 9.46 -5.47 2.25
C ILE A 78 9.83 -6.06 0.91
N LEU A 79 10.30 -7.30 0.94
CA LEU A 79 10.60 -8.11 -0.25
C LEU A 79 9.72 -9.34 -0.17
N GLY A 80 8.89 -9.57 -1.19
CA GLY A 80 7.91 -10.63 -1.15
C GLY A 80 7.53 -11.16 -2.51
N ASP A 81 6.94 -12.34 -2.51
CA ASP A 81 6.24 -12.88 -3.66
C ASP A 81 5.02 -11.98 -3.96
N GLY A 82 4.90 -11.51 -5.20
CA GLY A 82 3.80 -10.65 -5.63
C GLY A 82 2.42 -11.25 -5.36
N ASP A 83 2.31 -12.58 -5.35
CA ASP A 83 1.07 -13.30 -5.09
C ASP A 83 0.67 -13.33 -3.59
N SER A 84 1.61 -12.99 -2.69
CA SER A 84 1.42 -13.07 -1.24
C SER A 84 1.26 -11.72 -0.54
N ILE A 85 1.40 -10.60 -1.26
CA ILE A 85 1.23 -9.24 -0.71
C ILE A 85 -0.18 -9.02 -0.11
N GLY A 86 -1.21 -9.72 -0.61
CA GLY A 86 -2.56 -9.64 -0.06
C GLY A 86 -2.75 -10.25 1.34
N LYS A 87 -1.79 -11.04 1.84
CA LYS A 87 -1.95 -11.81 3.10
C LYS A 87 -1.47 -11.10 4.36
N LEU A 88 -0.91 -9.88 4.26
CA LEU A 88 -0.36 -9.07 5.37
C LEU A 88 0.63 -9.76 6.33
N ASP A 89 0.96 -11.05 6.14
CA ASP A 89 1.94 -11.78 6.94
C ASP A 89 3.30 -11.09 6.96
N TRP A 90 3.65 -10.44 5.85
CA TRP A 90 4.85 -9.63 5.69
C TRP A 90 4.91 -8.43 6.65
N ALA A 91 3.77 -7.94 7.15
CA ALA A 91 3.69 -6.80 8.07
C ALA A 91 3.85 -7.21 9.55
N LYS A 92 3.78 -8.50 9.86
CA LYS A 92 3.92 -9.02 11.24
C LYS A 92 5.18 -8.53 11.97
N PRO A 93 6.37 -8.48 11.35
CA PRO A 93 7.57 -7.94 12.01
C PRO A 93 7.42 -6.47 12.42
N LEU A 94 6.73 -5.66 11.58
CA LEU A 94 6.49 -4.25 11.84
C LEU A 94 5.57 -4.05 13.05
N PHE A 95 4.52 -4.86 13.13
CA PHE A 95 3.61 -4.88 14.27
C PHE A 95 4.27 -5.40 15.56
N ALA A 96 5.07 -6.45 15.46
CA ALA A 96 5.83 -6.98 16.59
C ALA A 96 6.80 -5.93 17.15
N TYR A 97 7.46 -5.17 16.27
CA TYR A 97 8.30 -4.04 16.68
C TYR A 97 7.48 -2.95 17.36
N ALA A 98 6.35 -2.53 16.78
CA ALA A 98 5.48 -1.52 17.37
C ALA A 98 5.05 -1.92 18.80
N ASN A 99 4.61 -3.17 18.97
CA ASN A 99 4.18 -3.70 20.26
C ASN A 99 5.34 -3.72 21.28
N LYS A 100 6.52 -4.24 20.88
CA LYS A 100 7.72 -4.28 21.73
C LYS A 100 8.13 -2.91 22.25
N HIS A 101 7.92 -1.87 21.45
CA HIS A 101 8.30 -0.50 21.77
C HIS A 101 7.13 0.37 22.27
N HIS A 102 5.98 -0.23 22.60
CA HIS A 102 4.77 0.46 23.07
C HIS A 102 4.29 1.59 22.14
N LEU A 103 4.55 1.45 20.85
CA LEU A 103 4.09 2.37 19.82
C LEU A 103 2.62 2.08 19.49
N ARG A 104 1.88 3.12 19.11
CA ARG A 104 0.43 3.02 18.84
C ARG A 104 0.13 3.26 17.36
N PRO A 105 0.00 2.21 16.53
CA PRO A 105 -0.40 2.36 15.14
C PRO A 105 -1.77 3.01 14.98
N THR A 106 -1.99 3.71 13.86
CA THR A 106 -3.27 4.37 13.58
C THR A 106 -4.34 3.46 12.99
N GLY A 107 -4.03 2.17 12.74
CA GLY A 107 -4.92 1.25 12.00
C GLY A 107 -4.84 1.40 10.47
N LYS A 108 -3.85 2.16 9.99
CA LYS A 108 -3.57 2.34 8.57
C LYS A 108 -2.17 1.85 8.27
N LEU A 109 -1.99 1.25 7.11
CA LEU A 109 -0.68 0.91 6.59
C LEU A 109 -0.66 1.30 5.11
N LEU A 110 0.43 1.91 4.67
CA LEU A 110 0.60 2.40 3.31
C LEU A 110 1.80 1.70 2.70
N THR A 111 1.70 1.27 1.44
CA THR A 111 2.86 0.79 0.69
C THR A 111 3.12 1.66 -0.53
N SER A 112 4.34 1.65 -1.04
CA SER A 112 4.68 2.16 -2.36
C SER A 112 5.59 1.15 -3.06
N LEU A 113 5.19 0.75 -4.26
CA LEU A 113 5.97 -0.17 -5.07
C LEU A 113 7.29 0.50 -5.52
N ILE A 114 8.41 -0.10 -5.15
CA ILE A 114 9.75 0.33 -5.60
C ILE A 114 10.08 -0.35 -6.92
N PHE A 115 9.99 -1.68 -6.96
CA PHE A 115 10.25 -2.46 -8.17
C PHE A 115 9.57 -3.82 -8.16
N VAL A 116 9.39 -4.36 -9.36
CA VAL A 116 8.99 -5.75 -9.61
C VAL A 116 10.09 -6.40 -10.45
N ASN A 117 10.58 -7.55 -10.02
CA ASN A 117 11.55 -8.34 -10.77
C ASN A 117 11.05 -9.78 -10.91
N ILE A 118 11.43 -10.43 -12.01
CA ILE A 118 11.21 -11.87 -12.17
C ILE A 118 12.53 -12.55 -11.82
N ASP A 119 12.51 -13.35 -10.76
CA ASP A 119 13.63 -14.22 -10.44
C ASP A 119 13.83 -15.20 -11.59
N GLN A 120 14.96 -15.09 -12.29
CA GLN A 120 15.26 -15.89 -13.47
C GLN A 120 15.49 -17.38 -13.15
N VAL A 121 15.77 -17.72 -11.89
CA VAL A 121 16.00 -19.11 -11.45
C VAL A 121 14.68 -19.77 -11.09
N THR A 122 13.82 -19.07 -10.34
CA THR A 122 12.56 -19.63 -9.84
C THR A 122 11.36 -19.31 -10.73
N GLY A 123 11.49 -18.37 -11.65
CA GLY A 123 10.40 -17.83 -12.48
C GLY A 123 9.39 -17.00 -11.70
N LYS A 124 9.64 -16.73 -10.41
CA LYS A 124 8.69 -16.03 -9.53
C LYS A 124 8.82 -14.52 -9.63
N THR A 125 7.69 -13.84 -9.49
CA THR A 125 7.63 -12.40 -9.36
C THR A 125 8.00 -11.99 -7.94
N VAL A 126 9.09 -11.25 -7.80
CA VAL A 126 9.52 -10.61 -6.56
C VAL A 126 9.13 -9.14 -6.62
N CYS A 127 8.33 -8.72 -5.65
CA CYS A 127 7.98 -7.32 -5.44
C CYS A 127 8.79 -6.75 -4.27
N CYS A 128 9.21 -5.50 -4.43
CA CYS A 128 9.85 -4.73 -3.39
C CYS A 128 9.02 -3.46 -3.16
N ASP A 129 8.48 -3.33 -1.94
CA ASP A 129 7.69 -2.18 -1.55
C ASP A 129 8.30 -1.47 -0.35
N GLU A 130 8.21 -0.15 -0.30
CA GLU A 130 8.29 0.59 0.97
C GLU A 130 6.97 0.44 1.71
N VAL A 131 7.04 0.38 3.04
CA VAL A 131 5.87 0.37 3.91
C VAL A 131 5.99 1.40 5.02
N TRP A 132 4.90 2.15 5.23
CA TRP A 132 4.73 3.07 6.33
C TRP A 132 3.54 2.66 7.21
N LEU A 133 3.80 2.56 8.51
CA LEU A 133 2.80 2.37 9.55
C LEU A 133 2.74 3.64 10.42
N PRO A 134 1.78 4.54 10.16
CA PRO A 134 1.61 5.76 10.93
C PRO A 134 1.30 5.47 12.40
N LEU A 135 1.79 6.34 13.28
CA LEU A 135 1.65 6.25 14.73
C LEU A 135 0.81 7.43 15.26
N LYS A 136 0.07 7.20 16.35
CA LYS A 136 -0.67 8.22 17.11
C LYS A 136 0.22 8.97 18.10
#